data_AF-G8NY48-F1
#
_entry.id   AF-G8NY48-F1
#
_cell.length_a   1.000
_cell.length_b   1.000
_cell.length_c   1.000
_cell.angle_alpha   90.00
_cell.angle_beta   90.00
_cell.angle_gamma   90.00
#
_symmetry.space_group_name_H-M   'P 1'
#
loop_
_entity.id
_entity.type
_entity.pdbx_description
1 polymer ?
#
loop_
_entity_poly.entity_id
_entity_poly.type
_entity_poly.pdbx_seq_one_letter_code
_entity_poly.pdbx_strand_id
1 'polypeptide(L)'
;MSVTALPSVSPELLSIFEQEYREIRPRAPIPALEIKFRRFTSLNTTIRLRDGKLIVRLSDLLIYAPDTIHHAIAHILLAKLYRKPIFPVHADRYRRYTQSEVVSKQAERIRQDRGRKRISTAQGHLYDLDEVFEAVNQRFFHGLLGRPTLTWSAHVAKRMLGHYDAAHNTIVVSRVFDRPGTPRYAIEYLLYHEMLHLKHPVRVRAGRRCVHSKEFQAEERLFPELDLAREYLKRL
;
A
#
# COMPACT_ATOMS: atom_id res chain seq x y z
N MET A 1 -5.25 2.24 -27.40
CA MET A 1 -6.41 2.16 -26.49
C MET A 1 -6.91 3.57 -26.22
N SER A 2 -8.12 3.89 -26.68
CA SER A 2 -8.72 5.22 -26.51
C SER A 2 -8.75 5.61 -25.04
N VAL A 3 -8.22 6.79 -24.73
CA VAL A 3 -8.36 7.40 -23.41
C VAL A 3 -9.81 7.86 -23.31
N THR A 4 -10.69 7.00 -22.80
CA THR A 4 -12.04 7.44 -22.41
C THR A 4 -11.87 8.56 -21.40
N ALA A 5 -12.37 9.75 -21.72
CA ALA A 5 -12.35 10.87 -20.80
C ALA A 5 -13.06 10.45 -19.51
N LEU A 6 -12.45 10.71 -18.35
CA LEU A 6 -13.14 10.48 -17.08
C LEU A 6 -14.38 11.35 -17.04
N PRO A 7 -15.50 10.85 -16.47
CA PRO A 7 -16.71 11.64 -16.37
C PRO A 7 -16.43 12.96 -15.66
N SER A 8 -17.06 14.03 -16.14
CA SER A 8 -17.14 15.28 -15.39
C SER A 8 -17.74 15.00 -14.02
N VAL A 9 -17.28 15.72 -13.00
CA VAL A 9 -17.85 15.54 -11.66
C VAL A 9 -19.33 15.85 -11.69
N SER A 10 -20.11 14.93 -11.12
CA SER A 10 -21.55 15.04 -11.07
C SER A 10 -21.96 16.17 -10.11
N PRO A 11 -23.04 16.93 -10.40
CA PRO A 11 -23.55 17.96 -9.49
C PRO A 11 -23.84 17.43 -8.07
N GLU A 12 -24.18 16.15 -7.95
CA GLU A 12 -24.45 15.48 -6.69
C GLU A 12 -23.20 15.42 -5.82
N LEU A 13 -22.04 15.08 -6.38
CA LEU A 13 -20.78 15.04 -5.62
C LEU A 13 -20.35 16.42 -5.13
N LEU A 14 -20.62 17.47 -5.91
CA LEU A 14 -20.38 18.85 -5.46
C LEU A 14 -21.26 19.17 -4.25
N SER A 15 -22.57 18.88 -4.33
CA SER A 15 -23.52 19.08 -3.24
C SER A 15 -23.09 18.33 -1.97
N ILE A 16 -22.60 17.10 -2.09
CA ILE A 16 -22.08 16.32 -0.95
C ILE A 16 -20.92 17.06 -0.27
N PHE A 17 -19.94 17.56 -1.04
CA PHE A 17 -18.82 18.30 -0.46
C PHE A 17 -19.24 19.62 0.20
N GLU A 18 -20.24 20.30 -0.34
CA GLU A 18 -20.79 21.52 0.25
C GLU A 18 -21.52 21.24 1.57
N GLN A 19 -22.33 20.18 1.62
CA GLN A 19 -23.00 19.73 2.84
C GLN A 19 -21.99 19.40 3.94
N GLU A 20 -21.00 18.55 3.64
CA GLU A 20 -19.94 18.18 4.58
C GLU A 20 -19.08 19.38 4.99
N TYR A 21 -18.87 20.34 4.09
CA TYR A 21 -18.19 21.59 4.45
C TYR A 21 -18.98 22.38 5.49
N ARG A 22 -20.31 22.46 5.33
CA ARG A 22 -21.18 23.17 6.29
C ARG A 22 -21.23 22.46 7.63
N GLU A 23 -21.21 21.15 7.68
CA GLU A 23 -21.10 20.42 8.94
C GLU A 23 -19.80 20.76 9.70
N ILE A 24 -18.68 20.84 8.98
CA ILE A 24 -17.36 21.09 9.58
C ILE A 24 -17.15 22.59 9.87
N ARG A 25 -17.69 23.47 9.03
CA ARG A 25 -17.51 24.94 9.08
C ARG A 25 -18.84 25.68 8.80
N PRO A 26 -19.81 25.65 9.73
CA PRO A 26 -21.18 26.12 9.46
C PRO A 26 -21.28 27.60 9.04
N ARG A 27 -20.44 28.45 9.64
CA ARG A 27 -20.47 29.91 9.44
C ARG A 27 -19.44 30.43 8.45
N ALA A 28 -18.52 29.58 7.97
CA ALA A 28 -17.50 30.03 7.04
C ALA A 28 -18.08 30.12 5.61
N PRO A 29 -17.62 31.09 4.78
CA PRO A 29 -17.93 31.06 3.36
C PRO A 29 -17.38 29.75 2.76
N ILE A 30 -18.12 29.16 1.83
CA ILE A 30 -17.66 28.00 1.07
C ILE A 30 -16.73 28.52 -0.04
N PRO A 31 -15.45 28.14 -0.07
CA PRO A 31 -14.57 28.46 -1.18
C PRO A 31 -15.04 27.75 -2.46
N ALA A 32 -14.69 28.29 -3.63
CA ALA A 32 -15.01 27.60 -4.88
C ALA A 32 -14.40 26.19 -4.90
N LEU A 33 -15.22 25.19 -5.21
CA LEU A 33 -14.85 23.77 -5.19
C LEU A 33 -14.49 23.31 -6.61
N GLU A 34 -13.30 22.73 -6.75
CA GLU A 34 -12.87 22.02 -7.94
C GLU A 34 -12.62 20.56 -7.57
N ILE A 35 -13.60 19.71 -7.83
CA ILE A 35 -13.52 18.28 -7.59
C ILE A 35 -13.23 17.60 -8.94
N LYS A 36 -12.29 16.65 -8.97
CA LYS A 36 -11.96 15.86 -10.17
C LYS A 36 -11.61 14.42 -9.83
N PHE A 37 -12.11 13.49 -10.63
CA PHE A 37 -11.58 12.13 -10.65
C PHE A 37 -10.26 12.07 -11.42
N ARG A 38 -9.32 11.28 -10.92
CA ARG A 38 -7.98 11.09 -11.50
C ARG A 38 -7.63 9.62 -11.54
N ARG A 39 -6.96 9.21 -12.61
CA ARG A 39 -6.42 7.85 -12.79
C ARG A 39 -5.19 7.64 -11.91
N PHE A 40 -5.39 7.49 -10.61
CA PHE A 40 -4.32 7.11 -9.69
C PHE A 40 -3.98 5.61 -9.85
N THR A 41 -2.84 5.21 -9.27
CA THR A 41 -2.40 3.81 -9.16
C THR A 41 -2.97 3.09 -7.92
N SER A 42 -3.82 3.78 -7.15
CA SER A 42 -4.46 3.30 -5.91
C SER A 42 -5.71 4.13 -5.59
N LEU A 43 -6.37 3.87 -4.46
CA LEU A 43 -7.47 4.66 -3.88
C LEU A 43 -7.01 6.02 -3.30
N ASN A 44 -5.98 6.62 -3.89
CA ASN A 44 -5.45 7.91 -3.43
C ASN A 44 -6.50 9.02 -3.55
N THR A 45 -6.50 9.89 -2.55
CA THR A 45 -7.33 11.08 -2.51
C THR A 45 -6.51 12.25 -1.97
N THR A 46 -6.75 13.45 -2.49
CA THR A 46 -6.05 14.66 -2.04
C THR A 46 -7.01 15.83 -1.97
N ILE A 47 -6.79 16.71 -1.01
CA ILE A 47 -7.48 17.99 -0.88
C ILE A 47 -6.46 19.07 -0.54
N ARG A 48 -6.65 20.27 -1.10
CA ARG A 48 -5.85 21.46 -0.76
C ARG A 48 -6.64 22.73 -1.03
N LEU A 49 -6.37 23.76 -0.23
CA LEU A 49 -6.81 25.13 -0.51
C LEU A 49 -5.68 25.84 -1.28
N ARG A 50 -5.95 26.34 -2.49
CA ARG A 50 -4.99 27.09 -3.30
C ARG A 50 -5.73 28.21 -4.03
N ASP A 51 -5.20 29.42 -3.96
CA ASP A 51 -5.74 30.60 -4.65
C ASP A 51 -7.25 30.81 -4.38
N GLY A 52 -7.67 30.60 -3.12
CA GLY A 52 -9.07 30.71 -2.70
C GLY A 52 -9.99 29.57 -3.16
N LYS A 53 -9.46 28.52 -3.79
CA LYS A 53 -10.22 27.36 -4.29
C LYS A 53 -9.86 26.08 -3.56
N LEU A 54 -10.88 25.28 -3.23
CA LEU A 54 -10.71 23.93 -2.71
C LEU A 54 -10.55 22.96 -3.87
N ILE A 55 -9.33 22.46 -4.06
CA ILE A 55 -9.01 21.49 -5.12
C ILE A 55 -9.02 20.09 -4.52
N VAL A 56 -10.01 19.29 -4.91
CA VAL A 56 -10.18 17.90 -4.50
C VAL A 56 -9.86 16.99 -5.68
N ARG A 57 -9.04 15.96 -5.44
CA ARG A 57 -8.77 14.92 -6.42
C ARG A 57 -9.05 13.57 -5.79
N LEU A 58 -9.92 12.81 -6.44
CA LEU A 58 -10.33 11.48 -6.01
C LEU A 58 -9.85 10.43 -7.02
N SER A 59 -9.53 9.23 -6.54
CA SER A 59 -9.29 8.08 -7.40
C SER A 59 -10.51 7.77 -8.25
N ASP A 60 -10.30 7.40 -9.50
CA ASP A 60 -11.37 6.98 -10.43
C ASP A 60 -12.10 5.72 -9.95
N LEU A 61 -11.51 4.95 -9.03
CA LEU A 61 -12.20 3.87 -8.32
C LEU A 61 -13.41 4.34 -7.49
N LEU A 62 -13.47 5.62 -7.15
CA LEU A 62 -14.57 6.19 -6.37
C LEU A 62 -15.70 6.75 -7.25
N ILE A 63 -15.62 6.68 -8.58
CA ILE A 63 -16.64 7.25 -9.48
C ILE A 63 -18.03 6.67 -9.18
N TYR A 64 -18.12 5.36 -9.01
CA TYR A 64 -19.36 4.64 -8.76
C TYR A 64 -19.52 4.19 -7.30
N ALA A 65 -18.77 4.81 -6.39
CA ALA A 65 -18.95 4.54 -4.97
C ALA A 65 -20.34 5.07 -4.54
N PRO A 66 -21.04 4.39 -3.61
CA PRO A 66 -22.30 4.91 -3.08
C PRO A 66 -22.12 6.29 -2.43
N ASP A 67 -23.15 7.14 -2.45
CA ASP A 67 -23.12 8.49 -1.85
C ASP A 67 -22.67 8.47 -0.40
N THR A 68 -23.08 7.46 0.36
CA THR A 68 -22.64 7.26 1.75
C THR A 68 -21.12 7.18 1.91
N ILE A 69 -20.40 6.71 0.89
CA ILE A 69 -18.94 6.66 0.79
C ILE A 69 -18.39 8.02 0.34
N HIS A 70 -19.05 8.71 -0.59
CA HIS A 70 -18.68 10.08 -0.98
C HIS A 70 -18.78 11.06 0.18
N HIS A 71 -19.85 11.02 0.96
CA HIS A 71 -20.00 11.75 2.23
C HIS A 71 -18.85 11.44 3.18
N ALA A 72 -18.54 10.15 3.36
CA ALA A 72 -17.46 9.74 4.24
C ALA A 72 -16.08 10.27 3.82
N ILE A 73 -15.74 10.21 2.53
CA ILE A 73 -14.45 10.74 2.07
C ILE A 73 -14.41 12.27 2.06
N ALA A 74 -15.52 12.94 1.76
CA ALA A 74 -15.64 14.39 1.85
C ALA A 74 -15.40 14.87 3.29
N HIS A 75 -16.09 14.28 4.28
CA HIS A 75 -15.86 14.57 5.72
C HIS A 75 -14.39 14.39 6.09
N ILE A 76 -13.80 13.23 5.76
CA ILE A 76 -12.41 12.91 6.11
C ILE A 76 -11.44 13.93 5.52
N LEU A 77 -11.59 14.29 4.24
CA LEU A 77 -10.70 15.23 3.56
C LEU A 77 -10.83 16.63 4.14
N LEU A 78 -12.05 17.14 4.29
CA LEU A 78 -12.30 18.47 4.83
C LEU A 78 -11.85 18.59 6.29
N ALA A 79 -12.13 17.57 7.11
CA ALA A 79 -11.71 17.53 8.50
C ALA A 79 -10.17 17.55 8.61
N LYS A 80 -9.46 16.79 7.76
CA LYS A 80 -7.99 16.83 7.68
C LYS A 80 -7.47 18.21 7.27
N LEU A 81 -8.05 18.81 6.22
CA LEU A 81 -7.62 20.13 5.73
C LEU A 81 -7.73 21.21 6.82
N TYR A 82 -8.84 21.21 7.55
CA TYR A 82 -9.13 22.22 8.57
C TYR A 82 -8.77 21.80 9.99
N ARG A 83 -8.05 20.68 10.16
CA ARG A 83 -7.63 20.12 11.46
C ARG A 83 -8.79 19.95 12.44
N LYS A 84 -9.93 19.45 11.94
CA LYS A 84 -11.14 19.13 12.71
C LYS A 84 -11.22 17.63 13.00
N PRO A 85 -11.98 17.21 14.03
CA PRO A 85 -12.16 15.79 14.32
C PRO A 85 -12.83 15.06 13.16
N ILE A 86 -12.31 13.88 12.82
CA ILE A 86 -12.94 12.98 11.86
C ILE A 86 -13.96 12.15 12.63
N PHE A 87 -15.23 12.16 12.24
CA PHE A 87 -16.23 11.37 12.94
C PHE A 87 -16.00 9.87 12.71
N PRO A 88 -16.09 9.04 13.76
CA PRO A 88 -15.81 7.61 13.65
C PRO A 88 -16.65 6.90 12.60
N VAL A 89 -17.92 7.32 12.41
CA VAL A 89 -18.83 6.73 11.41
C VAL A 89 -18.29 6.87 9.98
N HIS A 90 -17.78 8.04 9.60
CA HIS A 90 -17.20 8.27 8.27
C HIS A 90 -15.88 7.50 8.10
N ALA A 91 -15.00 7.57 9.11
CA ALA A 91 -13.72 6.86 9.08
C ALA A 91 -13.92 5.34 8.92
N ASP A 92 -14.84 4.76 9.68
CA ASP A 92 -15.13 3.33 9.64
C ASP A 92 -15.84 2.93 8.34
N ARG A 93 -16.86 3.69 7.90
CA ARG A 93 -17.55 3.43 6.64
C ARG A 93 -16.60 3.44 5.45
N TYR A 94 -15.77 4.48 5.33
CA TYR A 94 -14.80 4.57 4.24
C TYR A 94 -13.74 3.45 4.34
N ARG A 95 -13.25 3.15 5.55
CA ARG A 95 -12.32 2.03 5.77
C ARG A 95 -12.92 0.70 5.32
N ARG A 96 -14.14 0.35 5.74
CA ARG A 96 -14.81 -0.91 5.35
C ARG A 96 -14.99 -1.00 3.83
N TYR A 97 -15.40 0.09 3.19
CA TYR A 97 -15.55 0.13 1.73
C TYR A 97 -14.22 -0.15 1.02
N THR A 98 -13.17 0.61 1.37
CA THR A 98 -11.84 0.45 0.75
C THR A 98 -11.19 -0.90 1.01
N GLN A 99 -11.59 -1.60 2.08
CA GLN A 99 -11.11 -2.93 2.44
C GLN A 99 -12.05 -4.07 2.00
N SER A 100 -13.17 -3.75 1.34
CA SER A 100 -14.04 -4.78 0.78
C SER A 100 -13.27 -5.58 -0.28
N GLU A 101 -13.61 -6.85 -0.44
CA GLU A 101 -12.94 -7.74 -1.38
C GLU A 101 -13.02 -7.19 -2.82
N VAL A 102 -14.19 -6.68 -3.21
CA VAL A 102 -14.43 -6.09 -4.54
C VAL A 102 -13.49 -4.91 -4.80
N VAL A 103 -13.48 -3.93 -3.89
CA VAL A 103 -12.68 -2.71 -4.05
C VAL A 103 -11.18 -3.01 -3.95
N SER A 104 -10.78 -3.95 -3.07
CA SER A 104 -9.39 -4.36 -2.92
C SER A 104 -8.86 -5.03 -4.19
N LYS A 105 -9.62 -5.95 -4.79
CA LYS A 105 -9.26 -6.60 -6.07
C LYS A 105 -9.20 -5.59 -7.21
N GLN A 106 -10.13 -4.64 -7.28
CA GLN A 106 -10.09 -3.58 -8.28
C GLN A 106 -8.87 -2.67 -8.13
N ALA A 107 -8.53 -2.28 -6.88
CA ALA A 107 -7.35 -1.48 -6.59
C ALA A 107 -6.05 -2.21 -6.93
N GLU A 108 -5.98 -3.52 -6.67
CA GLU A 108 -4.85 -4.36 -7.04
C GLU A 108 -4.67 -4.42 -8.56
N ARG A 109 -5.74 -4.72 -9.32
CA ARG A 109 -5.70 -4.72 -10.80
C ARG A 109 -5.25 -3.38 -11.36
N ILE A 110 -5.78 -2.27 -10.87
CA ILE A 110 -5.34 -0.93 -11.31
C ILE A 110 -3.87 -0.68 -10.99
N ARG A 111 -3.38 -1.16 -9.84
CA ARG A 111 -1.97 -1.05 -9.49
C ARG A 111 -1.10 -1.92 -10.40
N GLN A 112 -1.59 -3.06 -10.88
CA GLN A 112 -0.90 -3.88 -11.89
C GLN A 112 -0.85 -3.17 -13.24
N ASP A 113 -1.99 -2.66 -13.71
CA ASP A 113 -2.11 -2.07 -15.05
C ASP A 113 -1.41 -0.71 -15.17
N ARG A 114 -1.47 0.10 -14.10
CA ARG A 114 -1.02 1.51 -14.11
C ARG A 114 0.21 1.74 -13.27
N GLY A 115 0.49 0.86 -12.31
CA GLY A 115 1.70 0.92 -11.51
C GLY A 115 2.90 0.53 -12.36
N ARG A 116 4.05 1.11 -12.04
CA ARG A 116 5.33 0.66 -12.57
C ARG A 116 6.18 0.22 -11.40
N LYS A 117 6.71 -1.00 -11.46
CA LYS A 117 7.75 -1.45 -10.55
C LYS A 117 9.10 -1.22 -11.20
N ARG A 118 9.98 -0.46 -10.55
CA ARG A 118 11.37 -0.35 -10.99
C ARG A 118 12.09 -1.63 -10.57
N ILE A 119 12.30 -2.52 -11.53
CA ILE A 119 13.14 -3.72 -11.38
C ILE A 119 14.57 -3.31 -11.76
N SER A 120 15.55 -3.67 -10.93
CA SER A 120 16.97 -3.42 -11.22
C SER A 120 17.66 -4.72 -11.64
N THR A 121 18.11 -5.51 -10.67
CA THR A 121 18.76 -6.80 -10.86
C THR A 121 18.66 -7.60 -9.56
N ALA A 122 18.64 -8.93 -9.65
CA ALA A 122 18.81 -9.83 -8.51
C ALA A 122 20.29 -9.97 -8.10
N GLN A 123 21.21 -9.73 -9.04
CA GLN A 123 22.65 -9.79 -8.81
C GLN A 123 23.12 -8.53 -8.06
N GLY A 124 23.50 -8.72 -6.79
CA GLY A 124 24.20 -7.73 -5.99
C GLY A 124 25.71 -7.80 -6.16
N HIS A 125 26.43 -6.93 -5.47
CA HIS A 125 27.89 -6.96 -5.39
C HIS A 125 28.39 -8.14 -4.55
N LEU A 126 27.67 -8.51 -3.48
CA LEU A 126 28.05 -9.60 -2.59
C LEU A 126 27.09 -10.79 -2.63
N TYR A 127 25.80 -10.54 -2.82
CA TYR A 127 24.78 -11.57 -2.81
C TYR A 127 24.00 -11.57 -4.12
N ASP A 128 23.81 -12.76 -4.67
CA ASP A 128 22.80 -13.02 -5.69
C ASP A 128 21.49 -13.39 -4.99
N LEU A 129 20.44 -12.57 -5.15
CA LEU A 129 19.14 -12.84 -4.55
C LEU A 129 18.51 -14.12 -5.08
N ASP A 130 18.80 -14.51 -6.33
CA ASP A 130 18.29 -15.76 -6.91
C ASP A 130 18.87 -16.97 -6.17
N GLU A 131 20.17 -16.97 -5.90
CA GLU A 131 20.85 -18.01 -5.12
C GLU A 131 20.33 -18.06 -3.68
N VAL A 132 20.22 -16.92 -3.01
CA VAL A 132 19.67 -16.86 -1.64
C VAL A 132 18.23 -17.37 -1.62
N PHE A 133 17.41 -17.03 -2.63
CA PHE A 133 16.04 -17.50 -2.74
C PHE A 133 15.98 -19.02 -2.81
N GLU A 134 16.75 -19.65 -3.69
CA GLU A 134 16.72 -21.11 -3.84
C GLU A 134 17.20 -21.83 -2.58
N ALA A 135 18.23 -21.31 -1.91
CA ALA A 135 18.69 -21.87 -0.63
C ALA A 135 17.59 -21.84 0.45
N VAL A 136 16.88 -20.70 0.57
CA VAL A 136 15.76 -20.55 1.52
C VAL A 136 14.55 -21.40 1.09
N ASN A 137 14.25 -21.45 -0.21
CA ASN A 137 13.15 -22.21 -0.79
C ASN A 137 13.32 -23.71 -0.51
N GLN A 138 14.52 -24.23 -0.74
CA GLN A 138 14.86 -25.62 -0.46
C GLN A 138 14.74 -25.93 1.04
N ARG A 139 15.27 -25.06 1.91
CA ARG A 139 15.34 -25.28 3.35
C ARG A 139 13.97 -25.22 4.05
N PHE A 140 13.12 -24.25 3.70
CA PHE A 140 11.89 -23.98 4.45
C PHE A 140 10.60 -24.28 3.69
N PHE A 141 10.67 -24.43 2.37
CA PHE A 141 9.50 -24.62 1.51
C PHE A 141 9.62 -25.87 0.62
N HIS A 142 10.64 -26.72 0.85
CA HIS A 142 10.89 -27.95 0.10
C HIS A 142 11.05 -27.73 -1.42
N GLY A 143 11.47 -26.53 -1.83
CA GLY A 143 11.59 -26.16 -3.25
C GLY A 143 10.25 -25.92 -3.96
N LEU A 144 9.13 -25.88 -3.23
CA LEU A 144 7.78 -25.80 -3.83
C LEU A 144 7.30 -24.36 -4.07
N LEU A 145 8.00 -23.35 -3.55
CA LEU A 145 7.58 -21.97 -3.72
C LEU A 145 7.98 -21.45 -5.10
N GLY A 146 7.01 -20.99 -5.89
CA GLY A 146 7.27 -20.38 -7.19
C GLY A 146 8.06 -19.08 -7.04
N ARG A 147 9.18 -18.97 -7.76
CA ARG A 147 10.09 -17.82 -7.64
C ARG A 147 9.44 -16.51 -8.14
N PRO A 148 9.26 -15.50 -7.27
CA PRO A 148 8.84 -14.17 -7.70
C PRO A 148 9.99 -13.46 -8.43
N THR A 149 9.71 -12.31 -9.03
CA THR A 149 10.79 -11.44 -9.49
C THR A 149 11.58 -10.93 -8.28
N LEU A 150 12.90 -11.13 -8.27
CA LEU A 150 13.79 -10.68 -7.21
C LEU A 150 14.55 -9.45 -7.69
N THR A 151 14.62 -8.42 -6.85
CA THR A 151 15.37 -7.22 -7.21
C THR A 151 15.93 -6.50 -6.00
N TRP A 152 17.15 -6.03 -6.13
CA TRP A 152 17.67 -4.99 -5.25
C TRP A 152 16.90 -3.68 -5.44
N SER A 153 16.77 -2.92 -4.37
CA SER A 153 16.29 -1.54 -4.43
C SER A 153 17.25 -0.68 -5.24
N ALA A 154 16.75 0.38 -5.87
CA ALA A 154 17.61 1.28 -6.65
C ALA A 154 18.58 2.10 -5.79
N HIS A 155 18.21 2.37 -4.53
CA HIS A 155 18.99 3.14 -3.57
C HIS A 155 18.97 2.44 -2.21
N VAL A 156 19.94 2.76 -1.35
CA VAL A 156 19.99 2.24 0.02
C VAL A 156 18.77 2.75 0.80
N ALA A 157 17.86 1.83 1.15
CA ALA A 157 16.63 2.15 1.86
C ALA A 157 16.65 1.56 3.27
N LYS A 158 16.80 2.41 4.30
CA LYS A 158 16.87 1.95 5.70
C LYS A 158 15.49 1.75 6.35
N ARG A 159 14.48 2.49 5.89
CA ARG A 159 13.12 2.43 6.45
C ARG A 159 12.31 1.23 5.96
N MET A 160 12.71 0.62 4.86
CA MET A 160 12.04 -0.51 4.22
C MET A 160 13.12 -1.45 3.72
N LEU A 161 13.39 -2.47 4.53
CA LEU A 161 14.51 -3.39 4.36
C LEU A 161 14.20 -4.45 3.31
N GLY A 162 12.96 -4.92 3.27
CA GLY A 162 12.41 -5.78 2.23
C GLY A 162 10.89 -5.56 2.14
N HIS A 163 10.31 -5.90 1.00
CA HIS A 163 8.87 -6.10 0.88
C HIS A 163 8.53 -7.00 -0.31
N TYR A 164 7.51 -7.84 -0.14
CA TYR A 164 6.80 -8.50 -1.22
C TYR A 164 5.70 -7.59 -1.80
N ASP A 165 5.67 -7.45 -3.13
CA ASP A 165 4.66 -6.72 -3.88
C ASP A 165 3.77 -7.69 -4.66
N ALA A 166 2.62 -8.04 -4.08
CA ALA A 166 1.66 -8.98 -4.66
C ALA A 166 1.17 -8.58 -6.06
N ALA A 167 1.00 -7.27 -6.32
CA ALA A 167 0.55 -6.79 -7.62
C ALA A 167 1.54 -7.21 -8.72
N HIS A 168 2.84 -7.10 -8.48
CA HIS A 168 3.87 -7.38 -9.49
C HIS A 168 4.58 -8.72 -9.27
N ASN A 169 4.10 -9.56 -8.36
CA ASN A 169 4.79 -10.76 -7.89
C ASN A 169 6.30 -10.55 -7.73
N THR A 170 6.69 -9.51 -6.98
CA THR A 170 8.09 -9.04 -6.88
C THR A 170 8.51 -8.90 -5.42
N ILE A 171 9.63 -9.51 -5.03
CA ILE A 171 10.30 -9.23 -3.77
C ILE A 171 11.40 -8.19 -4.03
N VAL A 172 11.34 -7.08 -3.30
CA VAL A 172 12.39 -6.05 -3.33
C VAL A 172 13.20 -6.15 -2.06
N VAL A 173 14.52 -6.23 -2.20
CA VAL A 173 15.45 -6.22 -1.07
C VAL A 173 16.26 -4.94 -1.08
N SER A 174 16.40 -4.29 0.07
CA SER A 174 17.16 -3.05 0.18
C SER A 174 18.65 -3.28 -0.02
N ARG A 175 19.30 -2.44 -0.83
CA ARG A 175 20.77 -2.44 -1.01
C ARG A 175 21.58 -2.23 0.26
N VAL A 176 20.96 -1.91 1.39
CA VAL A 176 21.65 -1.85 2.69
C VAL A 176 22.30 -3.19 3.07
N PHE A 177 21.79 -4.32 2.56
CA PHE A 177 22.37 -5.65 2.77
C PHE A 177 23.48 -5.98 1.78
N ASP A 178 23.56 -5.30 0.63
CA ASP A 178 24.56 -5.57 -0.41
C ASP A 178 25.87 -4.81 -0.14
N ARG A 179 26.52 -5.14 0.98
CA ARG A 179 27.78 -4.52 1.42
C ARG A 179 28.68 -5.51 2.15
N PRO A 180 30.01 -5.29 2.14
CA PRO A 180 30.94 -6.07 2.96
C PRO A 180 30.53 -6.09 4.43
N GLY A 181 30.60 -7.27 5.04
CA GLY A 181 30.25 -7.48 6.44
C GLY A 181 28.77 -7.72 6.74
N THR A 182 27.87 -7.70 5.73
CA THR A 182 26.52 -8.22 5.94
C THR A 182 26.58 -9.73 6.18
N PRO A 183 26.04 -10.24 7.30
CA PRO A 183 26.01 -11.68 7.55
C PRO A 183 25.00 -12.40 6.65
N ARG A 184 25.33 -13.62 6.24
CA ARG A 184 24.46 -14.46 5.39
C ARG A 184 23.08 -14.69 6.02
N TYR A 185 23.01 -14.94 7.32
CA TYR A 185 21.75 -15.15 8.03
C TYR A 185 20.80 -13.94 7.93
N ALA A 186 21.34 -12.71 7.79
CA ALA A 186 20.52 -11.50 7.77
C ALA A 186 19.78 -11.36 6.42
N ILE A 187 20.46 -11.66 5.32
CA ILE A 187 19.84 -11.64 3.99
C ILE A 187 18.90 -12.83 3.80
N GLU A 188 19.26 -14.01 4.29
CA GLU A 188 18.40 -15.20 4.28
C GLU A 188 17.13 -14.99 5.11
N TYR A 189 17.25 -14.46 6.34
CA TYR A 189 16.08 -14.17 7.18
C TYR A 189 15.15 -13.16 6.51
N LEU A 190 15.71 -12.07 5.97
CA LEU A 190 14.90 -11.07 5.30
C LEU A 190 14.13 -11.69 4.12
N LEU A 191 14.82 -12.46 3.29
CA LEU A 191 14.20 -13.08 2.13
C LEU A 191 13.17 -14.14 2.54
N TYR A 192 13.47 -14.93 3.58
CA TYR A 192 12.53 -15.86 4.20
C TYR A 192 11.26 -15.15 4.68
N HIS A 193 11.39 -14.01 5.36
CA HIS A 193 10.25 -13.19 5.80
C HIS A 193 9.39 -12.73 4.61
N GLU A 194 10.02 -12.29 3.51
CA GLU A 194 9.30 -11.89 2.30
C GLU A 194 8.64 -13.07 1.58
N MET A 195 9.26 -14.24 1.58
CA MET A 195 8.68 -15.48 1.06
C MET A 195 7.49 -15.96 1.91
N LEU A 196 7.52 -15.76 3.22
CA LEU A 196 6.35 -16.05 4.07
C LEU A 196 5.15 -15.17 3.70
N HIS A 197 5.33 -13.93 3.25
CA HIS A 197 4.23 -13.11 2.73
C HIS A 197 3.63 -13.66 1.43
N LEU A 198 4.42 -14.37 0.63
CA LEU A 198 3.96 -15.05 -0.57
C LEU A 198 3.08 -16.26 -0.21
N LYS A 199 3.50 -17.06 0.78
CA LYS A 199 2.76 -18.24 1.26
C LYS A 199 1.51 -17.88 2.07
N HIS A 200 1.58 -16.83 2.88
CA HIS A 200 0.52 -16.41 3.80
C HIS A 200 -0.08 -15.06 3.34
N PRO A 201 -1.01 -15.05 2.38
CA PRO A 201 -1.59 -13.81 1.87
C PRO A 201 -2.34 -13.06 2.97
N VAL A 202 -2.32 -11.72 2.89
CA VAL A 202 -2.93 -10.84 3.88
C VAL A 202 -4.43 -11.11 4.02
N ARG A 203 -4.86 -11.46 5.24
CA ARG A 203 -6.28 -11.70 5.55
C ARG A 203 -6.92 -10.46 6.16
N VAL A 204 -8.22 -10.25 5.94
CA VAL A 204 -8.99 -9.20 6.63
C VAL A 204 -9.83 -9.85 7.72
N ARG A 205 -9.63 -9.45 8.98
CA ARG A 205 -10.43 -9.91 10.13
C ARG A 205 -11.03 -8.70 10.85
N ALA A 206 -12.35 -8.66 10.99
CA ALA A 206 -13.09 -7.56 11.62
C ALA A 206 -12.71 -6.15 11.09
N GLY A 207 -12.53 -6.01 9.77
CA GLY A 207 -12.16 -4.72 9.16
C GLY A 207 -10.72 -4.26 9.47
N ARG A 208 -9.83 -5.19 9.85
CA ARG A 208 -8.39 -4.94 10.00
C ARG A 208 -7.61 -5.97 9.20
N ARG A 209 -6.56 -5.50 8.52
CA ARG A 209 -5.61 -6.35 7.79
C ARG A 209 -4.72 -7.07 8.80
N CYS A 210 -4.67 -8.39 8.69
CA CYS A 210 -3.74 -9.26 9.41
C CYS A 210 -2.67 -9.70 8.42
N VAL A 211 -1.50 -9.06 8.49
CA VAL A 211 -0.37 -9.34 7.59
C VAL A 211 0.42 -10.53 8.12
N HIS A 212 0.76 -10.54 9.40
CA HIS A 212 1.44 -11.64 10.07
C HIS A 212 0.44 -12.44 10.90
N SER A 213 -0.21 -13.42 10.28
CA SER A 213 -1.13 -14.32 10.98
C SER A 213 -0.41 -15.21 12.00
N LYS A 214 -1.17 -15.99 12.78
CA LYS A 214 -0.57 -16.95 13.73
C LYS A 214 0.29 -17.99 13.01
N GLU A 215 -0.16 -18.44 11.84
CA GLU A 215 0.53 -19.39 10.98
C GLU A 215 1.82 -18.79 10.43
N PHE A 216 1.78 -17.54 9.94
CA PHE A 216 2.97 -16.79 9.54
C PHE A 216 4.00 -16.74 10.68
N GLN A 217 3.57 -16.34 11.88
CA GLN A 217 4.45 -16.20 13.03
C GLN A 217 5.01 -17.55 13.52
N ALA A 218 4.24 -18.62 13.39
CA ALA A 218 4.71 -19.96 13.74
C ALA A 218 5.83 -20.42 12.81
N GLU A 219 5.69 -20.19 11.51
CA GLU A 219 6.74 -20.50 10.53
C GLU A 219 7.95 -19.57 10.67
N GLU A 220 7.74 -18.27 10.87
CA GLU A 220 8.85 -17.32 11.07
C GLU A 220 9.78 -17.76 12.22
N ARG A 221 9.22 -18.33 13.29
CA ARG A 221 9.99 -18.87 14.44
C ARG A 221 10.86 -20.08 14.12
N LEU A 222 10.66 -20.73 12.97
CA LEU A 222 11.47 -21.87 12.55
C LEU A 222 12.83 -21.44 11.98
N PHE A 223 13.04 -20.15 11.74
CA PHE A 223 14.34 -19.64 11.28
C PHE A 223 15.38 -19.74 12.41
N PRO A 224 16.45 -20.54 12.27
CA PRO A 224 17.31 -20.85 13.42
C PRO A 224 18.06 -19.65 14.01
N GLU A 225 18.47 -18.69 13.18
CA GLU A 225 19.19 -17.49 13.60
C GLU A 225 18.26 -16.27 13.75
N LEU A 226 16.98 -16.48 14.06
CA LEU A 226 15.95 -15.43 14.05
C LEU A 226 16.31 -14.25 14.95
N ASP A 227 16.78 -14.52 16.17
CA ASP A 227 17.11 -13.46 17.13
C ASP A 227 18.33 -12.65 16.69
N LEU A 228 19.38 -13.31 16.17
CA LEU A 228 20.55 -12.65 15.59
C LEU A 228 20.17 -11.78 14.38
N ALA A 229 19.32 -12.31 13.50
CA ALA A 229 18.84 -11.57 12.34
C ALA A 229 18.04 -10.33 12.75
N ARG A 230 17.10 -10.47 13.70
CA ARG A 230 16.31 -9.35 14.23
C ARG A 230 17.18 -8.28 14.89
N GLU A 231 18.21 -8.68 15.63
CA GLU A 231 19.16 -7.72 16.21
C GLU A 231 19.96 -6.98 15.14
N TYR A 232 20.44 -7.69 14.12
CA TYR A 232 21.16 -7.06 13.01
C TYR A 232 20.27 -6.06 12.27
N LEU A 233 19.04 -6.44 11.92
CA LEU A 233 18.08 -5.59 11.21
C LEU A 233 17.75 -4.28 11.99
N LYS A 234 17.67 -4.33 13.32
CA LYS A 234 17.45 -3.14 14.16
C LYS A 234 18.57 -2.11 14.11
N ARG A 235 19.78 -2.51 13.71
CA ARG A 235 21.00 -1.66 13.70
C ARG A 235 21.25 -0.96 12.35
N LEU A 236 20.43 -1.22 11.32
CA LEU A 236 20.61 -0.69 9.96
C LEU A 236 19.99 0.70 9.76
#